data_AF-A0A956VNU9-F1
#
_entry.id   AF-A0A956VNU9-F1
#
_cell.length_a   1.000
_cell.length_b   1.000
_cell.length_c   1.000
_cell.angle_alpha   90.00
_cell.angle_beta   90.00
_cell.angle_gamma   90.00
#
_symmetry.space_group_name_H-M   'P 1'
#
loop_
_entity.id
_entity.type
_entity.pdbx_description
1 polymer ?
#
loop_
_entity_poly.entity_id
_entity_poly.type
_entity_poly.pdbx_seq_one_letter_code
_entity_poly.pdbx_strand_id
1 'polypeptide(L)'
;MNIYHRWYCGSGRWRTRAQETLLPGLTKGVDFGDHALEVGPGRGVTTEWLRERVAALTAVEIDHPLAESLRRKFDGANVRVV
;
A
#
# COMPACT_ATOMS: atom_id res chain seq x y z
N MET A 1 2.41 -17.51 1.02
CA MET A 1 2.64 -16.69 2.24
C MET A 1 2.49 -17.57 3.50
N ASN A 2 3.49 -17.57 4.39
CA ASN A 2 3.47 -18.29 5.69
C ASN A 2 2.67 -17.49 6.76
N ILE A 3 2.11 -18.16 7.77
CA ILE A 3 1.35 -17.58 8.90
C ILE A 3 2.12 -16.44 9.60
N TYR A 4 3.43 -16.59 9.82
CA TYR A 4 4.26 -15.56 10.44
C TYR A 4 4.30 -14.26 9.63
N HIS A 5 4.33 -14.35 8.31
CA HIS A 5 4.28 -13.20 7.42
C HIS A 5 2.92 -12.49 7.49
N ARG A 6 1.81 -13.25 7.52
CA ARG A 6 0.46 -12.68 7.65
C ARG A 6 0.24 -11.99 9.00
N TRP A 7 0.86 -12.49 10.06
CA TRP A 7 0.77 -11.95 11.41
C TRP A 7 1.64 -10.70 11.59
N TYR A 8 2.93 -10.78 11.27
CA TYR A 8 3.85 -9.65 11.44
C TYR A 8 3.48 -8.46 10.53
N CYS A 9 3.22 -8.71 9.24
CA CYS A 9 2.79 -7.67 8.31
C CYS A 9 1.35 -7.17 8.55
N GLY A 10 0.58 -7.87 9.40
CA GLY A 10 -0.73 -7.42 9.89
C GLY A 10 -0.65 -6.57 11.17
N SER A 11 0.52 -6.48 11.80
CA SER A 11 0.69 -5.74 13.05
C SER A 11 0.83 -4.23 12.84
N GLY A 12 0.33 -3.44 13.80
CA GLY A 12 0.54 -1.97 13.81
C GLY A 12 2.02 -1.60 13.79
N ARG A 13 2.88 -2.41 14.43
CA ARG A 13 4.33 -2.19 14.48
C ARG A 13 5.00 -2.29 13.11
N TRP A 14 4.56 -3.21 12.25
CA TRP A 14 5.04 -3.26 10.86
C TRP A 14 4.57 -2.05 10.06
N ARG A 15 3.29 -1.66 10.20
CA ARG A 15 2.74 -0.47 9.54
C ARG A 15 3.58 0.78 9.85
N THR A 16 3.80 1.07 11.13
CA THR A 16 4.63 2.21 11.58
C THR A 16 6.03 2.14 11.00
N ARG A 17 6.72 1.00 11.14
CA ARG A 17 8.10 0.85 10.62
C ARG A 17 8.18 1.03 9.10
N ALA A 18 7.20 0.51 8.36
CA ALA A 18 7.14 0.65 6.92
C ALA A 18 6.94 2.12 6.51
N GLN A 19 5.97 2.81 7.11
CA GLN A 19 5.58 4.17 6.75
C GLN A 19 6.57 5.25 7.22
N GLU A 20 7.17 5.08 8.40
CA GLU A 20 8.03 6.10 9.00
C GLU A 20 9.52 5.91 8.69
N THR A 21 9.98 4.68 8.44
CA THR A 21 11.41 4.39 8.26
C THR A 21 11.72 3.86 6.86
N LEU A 22 11.05 2.78 6.45
CA LEU A 22 11.43 2.07 5.22
C LEU A 22 11.08 2.87 3.97
N LEU A 23 9.81 3.27 3.81
CA LEU A 23 9.36 3.97 2.62
C LEU A 23 10.08 5.32 2.45
N PRO A 24 10.17 6.21 3.46
CA PRO A 24 10.89 7.47 3.32
C PRO A 24 12.38 7.27 2.97
N GLY A 25 13.02 6.23 3.51
CA GLY A 25 14.42 5.92 3.22
C GLY A 25 14.63 5.40 1.80
N LEU A 26 13.78 4.49 1.33
CA LEU A 26 13.87 3.87 0.01
C LEU A 26 13.53 4.84 -1.12
N THR A 27 12.66 5.81 -0.86
CA THR A 27 12.11 6.70 -1.88
C THR A 27 12.72 8.09 -1.81
N LYS A 28 13.84 8.26 -1.09
CA LYS A 28 14.50 9.55 -0.92
C LYS A 28 14.98 10.07 -2.28
N GLY A 29 14.47 11.23 -2.69
CA GLY A 29 14.81 11.86 -3.98
C GLY A 29 14.09 11.25 -5.19
N VAL A 30 13.12 10.37 -4.96
CA VAL A 30 12.25 9.84 -6.02
C VAL A 30 11.02 10.74 -6.15
N ASP A 31 10.76 11.21 -7.36
CA ASP A 31 9.49 11.82 -7.73
C ASP A 31 8.56 10.71 -8.27
N PHE A 32 7.39 10.56 -7.65
CA PHE A 32 6.40 9.58 -8.08
C PHE A 32 5.51 10.09 -9.22
N GLY A 33 5.58 11.40 -9.51
CA GLY A 33 4.67 12.08 -10.42
C GLY A 33 3.22 12.02 -9.96
N ASP A 34 2.31 12.36 -10.87
CA ASP A 34 0.89 12.44 -10.57
C ASP A 34 0.20 11.07 -10.50
N HIS A 35 0.76 10.07 -11.20
CA HIS A 35 0.16 8.74 -11.35
C HIS A 35 1.15 7.64 -10.99
N ALA A 36 0.79 6.79 -10.03
CA ALA A 36 1.60 5.64 -9.64
C ALA A 36 0.85 4.31 -9.76
N LEU A 37 1.63 3.24 -9.99
CA LEU A 37 1.17 1.85 -9.99
C LEU A 37 1.87 1.10 -8.84
N GLU A 38 1.08 0.55 -7.93
CA GLU A 38 1.53 -0.35 -6.88
C GLU A 38 1.19 -1.80 -7.27
N VAL A 39 2.18 -2.68 -7.28
CA VAL A 39 2.00 -4.11 -7.55
C VAL A 39 2.15 -4.88 -6.25
N GLY A 40 1.13 -5.67 -5.89
CA GLY A 40 1.12 -6.42 -4.63
C GLY A 40 0.96 -5.56 -3.37
N PRO A 41 -0.09 -4.71 -3.29
CA PRO A 41 -0.36 -3.87 -2.12
C PRO A 41 -0.62 -4.69 -0.83
N GLY A 42 -1.05 -5.94 -0.96
CA GLY A 42 -1.37 -6.82 0.15
C GLY A 42 -2.44 -6.22 1.06
N ARG A 43 -2.06 -5.86 2.29
CA ARG A 43 -2.98 -5.23 3.26
C ARG A 43 -3.10 -3.70 3.11
N GLY A 44 -2.39 -3.10 2.17
CA GLY A 44 -2.48 -1.68 1.85
C GLY A 44 -1.76 -0.76 2.82
N VAL A 45 -0.67 -1.24 3.44
CA VAL A 45 0.20 -0.42 4.30
C VAL A 45 0.96 0.60 3.46
N THR A 46 1.54 0.16 2.35
CA THR A 46 2.28 1.02 1.42
C THR A 46 1.33 1.88 0.59
N THR A 47 0.19 1.32 0.15
CA THR A 47 -0.91 2.06 -0.49
C THR A 47 -1.34 3.30 0.30
N GLU A 48 -1.48 3.16 1.62
CA GLU A 48 -1.87 4.25 2.53
C GLU A 48 -0.85 5.40 2.56
N TRP A 49 0.43 5.08 2.40
CA TRP A 49 1.50 6.07 2.35
C TRP A 49 1.65 6.70 0.96
N LEU A 50 1.55 5.88 -0.10
CA LEU A 50 1.69 6.33 -1.49
C LEU A 50 0.55 7.26 -1.91
N ARG A 51 -0.69 6.96 -1.52
CA ARG A 51 -1.88 7.76 -1.92
C ARG A 51 -1.81 9.23 -1.54
N GLU A 52 -1.06 9.57 -0.49
CA GLU A 52 -0.88 10.95 0.00
C GLU A 52 0.15 11.74 -0.83
N ARG A 53 0.88 11.06 -1.73
CA ARG A 53 2.04 11.60 -2.45
C ARG A 53 1.86 11.61 -3.96
N VAL A 54 0.72 11.11 -4.45
CA VAL A 54 0.37 11.09 -5.88
C VAL A 54 -1.07 11.55 -6.06
N ALA A 55 -1.40 12.11 -7.22
CA ALA A 55 -2.77 12.51 -7.52
C ALA A 55 -3.69 11.29 -7.70
N ALA A 56 -3.19 10.20 -8.31
CA ALA A 56 -3.93 8.95 -8.48
C ALA A 56 -3.03 7.72 -8.38
N LEU A 57 -3.47 6.73 -7.60
CA LEU A 57 -2.77 5.46 -7.38
C LEU A 57 -3.59 4.30 -7.94
N THR A 58 -2.98 3.44 -8.76
CA THR A 58 -3.56 2.14 -9.13
C THR A 58 -2.84 1.04 -8.36
N ALA A 59 -3.59 0.18 -7.68
CA ALA A 59 -3.05 -0.94 -6.90
C ALA A 59 -3.53 -2.26 -7.52
N VAL A 60 -2.60 -3.13 -7.89
CA VAL A 60 -2.88 -4.43 -8.54
C VAL A 60 -2.66 -5.55 -7.53
N GLU A 61 -3.73 -6.28 -7.18
CA GLU A 61 -3.69 -7.37 -6.20
C GLU A 61 -4.34 -8.64 -6.75
N ILE A 62 -3.60 -9.75 -6.70
CA ILE A 62 -4.06 -11.04 -7.23
C ILE A 62 -4.92 -11.81 -6.22
N ASP A 63 -4.72 -11.59 -4.92
CA ASP A 63 -5.53 -12.20 -3.85
C ASP A 63 -6.88 -11.46 -3.77
N HIS A 64 -7.93 -12.07 -4.30
CA HIS A 64 -9.26 -11.46 -4.40
C HIS A 64 -9.83 -10.96 -3.06
N PRO A 65 -9.76 -11.72 -1.94
CA PRO A 65 -10.10 -11.21 -0.61
C PRO A 65 -9.33 -9.94 -0.21
N LEU A 66 -8.02 -9.86 -0.49
CA LEU A 66 -7.22 -8.67 -0.22
C LEU A 66 -7.62 -7.51 -1.13
N ALA A 67 -7.82 -7.76 -2.42
CA ALA A 67 -8.27 -6.75 -3.38
C ALA A 67 -9.62 -6.14 -2.95
N GLU A 68 -10.60 -6.96 -2.57
CA GLU A 68 -11.87 -6.46 -2.02
C GLU A 68 -11.69 -5.67 -0.73
N SER A 69 -10.85 -6.15 0.17
CA SER A 69 -10.53 -5.45 1.42
C SER A 69 -9.94 -4.07 1.14
N LEU A 70 -9.07 -3.95 0.13
CA LEU A 70 -8.48 -2.69 -0.30
C LEU A 70 -9.52 -1.78 -0.95
N ARG A 71 -10.40 -2.33 -1.81
CA ARG A 71 -11.51 -1.58 -2.43
C ARG A 71 -12.40 -0.94 -1.36
N ARG A 72 -12.79 -1.71 -0.35
CA ARG A 72 -13.58 -1.19 0.79
C ARG A 72 -12.80 -0.17 1.61
N LYS A 73 -11.51 -0.42 1.87
CA LYS A 73 -10.67 0.45 2.69
C LYS A 73 -10.47 1.83 2.05
N PHE A 74 -10.32 1.88 0.72
CA PHE A 74 -9.99 3.10 -0.01
C PHE A 74 -11.14 3.58 -0.91
N ASP A 75 -12.37 3.20 -0.59
CA ASP A 75 -13.54 3.70 -1.30
C ASP A 75 -13.66 5.23 -1.17
N GLY A 76 -13.99 5.90 -2.28
CA GLY A 76 -14.01 7.37 -2.37
C GLY A 76 -12.64 8.06 -2.28
N ALA A 77 -11.55 7.30 -2.19
CA ALA A 77 -10.19 7.82 -2.14
C ALA A 77 -9.55 7.83 -3.54
N ASN A 78 -8.38 8.48 -3.71
CA ASN A 78 -7.63 8.49 -4.98
C ASN A 78 -6.89 7.18 -5.30
N VAL A 79 -7.47 6.03 -4.93
CA VAL A 79 -6.89 4.70 -5.14
C VAL A 79 -7.86 3.84 -5.95
N ARG A 80 -7.38 3.30 -7.08
CA ARG A 80 -8.09 2.31 -7.88
C ARG A 80 -7.48 0.93 -7.66
N VAL A 81 -8.29 -0.04 -7.24
CA VAL A 81 -7.83 -1.43 -7.02
C VAL A 81 -8.27 -2.33 -8.17
N VAL A 82 -7.29 -2.93 -8.86
CA VAL A 82 -7.47 -3.88 -9.97
C VAL A 82 -7.18 -5.28 -9.47
#